data_AF-A0A6I1NQ74-F1
#
_entry.id   AF-A0A6I1NQ74-F1
#
_cell.length_a   1.000
_cell.length_b   1.000
_cell.length_c   1.000
_cell.angle_alpha   90.00
_cell.angle_beta   90.00
_cell.angle_gamma   90.00
#
_symmetry.space_group_name_H-M   'P 1'
#
loop_
_entity.id
_entity.type
_entity.pdbx_description
1 polymer ?
#
loop_
_entity_poly.entity_id
_entity_poly.type
_entity_poly.pdbx_seq_one_letter_code
_entity_poly.pdbx_strand_id
1 'polypeptide(L)'
;MDTYIGIMFSAALCGMTLFFLCKKNVLSQLVCLYVYGTFYFFSSVFAIFKNDASAAIIELHNVGVGHFARGVTIFFLLCVGGMIFRLSNVGKDKRVLWVYIASILFMMVGGIVESCLQGFTVALFRNMLSLVFMFSFIVFGASAWDSVRGREQWKRGVVFFLILVMLLSVIIAFLEVYTEKAWAVFINSSGQKVLRASSFLFNPNLYAMWCGSAIIFLSYQYHSRRFEAYTWLLLVGIFLGGLGIFFSSSRGFCYLVFLMLIASVLLLRGSLGARRYMPLAFFTGALVIAVLLTYWFAGSGTSDDQKPGVFMVLAMRLMSAPFQLLDHILRNFTHVPDGVLMAMHLPEPTSEFVVAFDGRFNGDQRDSGILAVLDDMGWLGLVGVSIFFMFLFNQAVRAYLACFSVDAVHALLFVLYSAALGFLIRYQAFPVWIFVAVILCPCLVLWRTLLRKDRPIVT
;
A
#
# COMPACT_ATOMS: atom_id res chain seq x y z
N MET A 1 10.15 -30.15 9.36
CA MET A 1 10.81 -29.12 10.21
C MET A 1 10.35 -27.71 9.84
N ASP A 2 10.26 -27.37 8.55
CA ASP A 2 9.92 -26.01 8.08
C ASP A 2 8.48 -25.57 8.33
N THR A 3 7.51 -26.48 8.22
CA THR A 3 6.11 -26.23 8.62
C THR A 3 6.02 -25.86 10.09
N TYR A 4 6.86 -26.45 10.95
CA TYR A 4 6.89 -26.18 12.39
C TYR A 4 7.48 -24.80 12.70
N ILE A 5 8.48 -24.33 11.95
CA ILE A 5 9.03 -22.97 12.12
C ILE A 5 8.01 -21.91 11.70
N GLY A 6 7.31 -22.10 10.58
CA GLY A 6 6.21 -21.21 10.18
C GLY A 6 5.04 -21.20 11.17
N ILE A 7 4.69 -22.38 11.71
CA ILE A 7 3.69 -22.54 12.77
C ILE A 7 4.15 -21.86 14.06
N MET A 8 5.39 -22.05 14.50
CA MET A 8 5.93 -21.43 15.71
C MET A 8 6.03 -19.91 15.59
N PHE A 9 6.46 -19.39 14.42
CA PHE A 9 6.54 -17.95 14.19
C PHE A 9 5.15 -17.30 14.13
N SER A 10 4.19 -17.95 13.47
CA SER A 10 2.81 -17.43 13.43
C SER A 10 2.03 -17.67 14.71
N ALA A 11 2.32 -18.73 15.46
CA ALA A 11 1.82 -18.91 16.82
C ALA A 11 2.45 -17.91 17.79
N ALA A 12 3.71 -17.52 17.59
CA ALA A 12 4.35 -16.45 18.35
C ALA A 12 3.77 -15.07 17.99
N LEU A 13 3.56 -14.77 16.70
CA LEU A 13 2.87 -13.57 16.24
C LEU A 13 1.40 -13.55 16.71
N CYS A 14 0.72 -14.68 16.66
CA CYS A 14 -0.66 -14.84 17.14
C CYS A 14 -0.72 -14.72 18.66
N GLY A 15 0.21 -15.33 19.40
CA GLY A 15 0.36 -15.23 20.85
C GLY A 15 0.71 -13.80 21.30
N MET A 16 1.60 -13.11 20.58
CA MET A 16 1.88 -11.69 20.77
C MET A 16 0.64 -10.86 20.48
N THR A 17 -0.06 -11.11 19.37
CA THR A 17 -1.28 -10.39 18.99
C THR A 17 -2.40 -10.61 20.01
N LEU A 18 -2.60 -11.84 20.51
CA LEU A 18 -3.50 -12.19 21.61
C LEU A 18 -3.11 -11.48 22.91
N PHE A 19 -1.82 -11.50 23.26
CA PHE A 19 -1.29 -10.79 24.43
C PHE A 19 -1.53 -9.28 24.34
N PHE A 20 -1.38 -8.68 23.16
CA PHE A 20 -1.66 -7.26 22.91
C PHE A 20 -3.15 -6.94 22.78
N LEU A 21 -3.99 -7.87 22.31
CA LEU A 21 -5.46 -7.78 22.33
C LEU A 21 -6.02 -7.86 23.76
N CYS A 22 -5.37 -8.62 24.63
CA CYS A 22 -5.64 -8.65 26.06
C CYS A 22 -5.26 -7.34 26.76
N LYS A 23 -4.37 -6.52 26.16
CA LYS A 23 -4.14 -5.15 26.64
C LYS A 23 -5.28 -4.24 26.17
N LYS A 24 -5.79 -3.41 27.08
CA LYS A 24 -6.85 -2.40 26.83
C LYS A 24 -6.45 -1.26 25.86
N ASN A 25 -5.35 -1.39 25.11
CA ASN A 25 -4.79 -0.31 24.28
C ASN A 25 -4.99 -0.59 22.79
N VAL A 26 -5.91 0.15 22.19
CA VAL A 26 -6.26 0.11 20.75
C VAL A 26 -5.08 0.40 19.83
N LEU A 27 -4.17 1.31 20.22
CA LEU A 27 -2.96 1.60 19.43
C LEU A 27 -2.07 0.35 19.31
N SER A 28 -1.91 -0.41 20.39
CA SER A 28 -1.16 -1.66 20.37
C SER A 28 -1.83 -2.68 19.47
N GLN A 29 -3.16 -2.74 19.49
CA GLN A 29 -3.92 -3.64 18.61
C GLN A 29 -3.77 -3.26 17.14
N LEU A 30 -3.82 -1.97 16.78
CA LEU A 30 -3.63 -1.49 15.40
C LEU A 30 -2.21 -1.69 14.90
N VAL A 31 -1.20 -1.43 15.73
CA VAL A 31 0.20 -1.74 15.41
C VAL A 31 0.38 -3.24 15.25
N CYS A 32 -0.24 -4.07 16.10
CA CYS A 32 -0.23 -5.51 15.93
C CYS A 32 -0.90 -5.95 14.63
N LEU A 33 -2.03 -5.36 14.24
CA LEU A 33 -2.69 -5.68 12.97
C LEU A 33 -1.85 -5.22 11.77
N TYR A 34 -1.15 -4.08 11.88
CA TYR A 34 -0.21 -3.60 10.85
C TYR A 34 1.00 -4.54 10.72
N VAL A 35 1.61 -4.91 11.85
CA VAL A 35 2.75 -5.83 11.93
C VAL A 35 2.34 -7.22 11.45
N TYR A 36 1.16 -7.68 11.86
CA TYR A 36 0.58 -8.95 11.42
C TYR A 36 0.29 -8.95 9.91
N GLY A 37 -0.31 -7.88 9.37
CA GLY A 37 -0.48 -7.70 7.92
C GLY A 37 0.87 -7.69 7.19
N THR A 38 1.91 -7.14 7.82
CA THR A 38 3.29 -7.12 7.32
C THR A 38 3.90 -8.52 7.29
N PHE A 39 3.61 -9.37 8.28
CA PHE A 39 4.15 -10.73 8.38
C PHE A 39 3.22 -11.84 7.89
N TYR A 40 2.03 -11.50 7.38
CA TYR A 40 1.02 -12.46 6.91
C TYR A 40 1.58 -13.46 5.88
N PHE A 41 2.56 -13.03 5.09
CA PHE A 41 3.24 -13.86 4.08
C PHE A 41 4.69 -14.21 4.44
N PHE A 42 5.11 -14.03 5.69
CA PHE A 42 6.50 -14.30 6.07
C PHE A 42 6.88 -15.78 5.94
N SER A 43 5.93 -16.70 6.19
CA SER A 43 6.15 -18.14 6.13
C SER A 43 6.59 -18.62 4.76
N SER A 44 6.23 -17.91 3.70
CA SER A 44 6.54 -18.32 2.35
C SER A 44 7.94 -17.86 1.90
N VAL A 45 8.60 -16.92 2.61
CA VAL A 45 10.02 -16.56 2.38
C VAL A 45 10.91 -17.80 2.48
N PHE A 46 10.58 -18.73 3.37
CA PHE A 46 11.29 -20.00 3.52
C PHE A 46 11.21 -20.89 2.27
N ALA A 47 10.18 -20.74 1.42
CA ALA A 47 10.06 -21.47 0.16
C ALA A 47 11.01 -20.94 -0.93
N ILE A 48 11.35 -19.64 -0.90
CA ILE A 48 12.27 -18.99 -1.86
C ILE A 48 13.70 -19.52 -1.71
N PHE A 49 14.09 -19.93 -0.51
CA PHE A 49 15.43 -20.45 -0.23
C PHE A 49 15.61 -21.95 -0.57
N LYS A 50 14.54 -22.65 -0.99
CA LYS A 50 14.64 -24.02 -1.49
C LYS A 50 14.90 -24.04 -3.00
N ASN A 51 15.71 -24.99 -3.47
CA ASN A 51 16.17 -25.05 -4.86
C ASN A 51 15.08 -25.46 -5.89
N ASP A 52 13.86 -25.84 -5.47
CA ASP A 52 12.74 -26.23 -6.34
C ASP A 52 11.56 -25.22 -6.34
N ALA A 53 11.87 -23.95 -6.11
CA ALA A 53 10.90 -22.96 -5.63
C ALA A 53 9.72 -22.65 -6.58
N SER A 54 9.84 -22.66 -7.90
CA SER A 54 8.75 -22.13 -8.76
C SER A 54 7.49 -23.00 -8.77
N ALA A 55 7.62 -24.32 -8.91
CA ALA A 55 6.49 -25.25 -8.94
C ALA A 55 5.82 -25.40 -7.55
N ALA A 56 6.62 -25.54 -6.49
CA ALA A 56 6.12 -25.65 -5.12
C ALA A 56 5.46 -24.35 -4.62
N ILE A 57 5.86 -23.19 -5.14
CA ILE A 57 5.26 -21.88 -4.83
C ILE A 57 3.95 -21.65 -5.59
N ILE A 58 3.87 -22.06 -6.86
CA ILE A 58 2.62 -22.06 -7.64
C ILE A 58 1.61 -23.03 -7.01
N GLU A 59 2.07 -24.17 -6.49
CA GLU A 59 1.24 -25.11 -5.74
C GLU A 59 0.84 -24.55 -4.35
N LEU A 60 1.74 -23.82 -3.66
CA LEU A 60 1.40 -23.04 -2.44
C LEU A 60 0.37 -21.93 -2.72
N HIS A 61 0.32 -21.40 -3.95
CA HIS A 61 -0.64 -20.42 -4.43
C HIS A 61 -1.98 -21.07 -4.83
N ASN A 62 -1.96 -22.24 -5.49
CA ASN A 62 -3.14 -22.91 -6.04
C ASN A 62 -3.84 -23.85 -5.06
N VAL A 63 -3.09 -24.65 -4.29
CA VAL A 63 -3.60 -25.46 -3.15
C VAL A 63 -3.77 -24.59 -1.91
N GLY A 64 -3.11 -23.44 -1.93
CA GLY A 64 -3.16 -22.46 -0.90
C GLY A 64 -2.26 -22.85 0.26
N VAL A 65 -1.79 -21.80 0.89
CA VAL A 65 -1.82 -21.56 2.33
C VAL A 65 -3.22 -21.90 2.96
N GLY A 66 -4.00 -22.84 2.41
CA GLY A 66 -5.45 -22.95 2.44
C GLY A 66 -6.03 -23.34 3.79
N HIS A 67 -5.24 -23.86 4.72
CA HIS A 67 -5.68 -24.00 6.12
C HIS A 67 -5.06 -22.94 7.01
N PHE A 68 -3.82 -22.54 6.72
CA PHE A 68 -3.08 -21.59 7.54
C PHE A 68 -3.51 -20.14 7.33
N ALA A 69 -3.54 -19.66 6.08
CA ALA A 69 -4.09 -18.36 5.70
C ALA A 69 -5.57 -18.28 6.03
N ARG A 70 -6.33 -19.38 5.89
CA ARG A 70 -7.73 -19.43 6.34
C ARG A 70 -7.84 -19.30 7.87
N GLY A 71 -7.00 -20.00 8.65
CA GLY A 71 -6.96 -19.89 10.11
C GLY A 71 -6.53 -18.50 10.59
N VAL A 72 -5.52 -17.92 9.95
CA VAL A 72 -5.00 -16.56 10.15
C VAL A 72 -6.07 -15.52 9.79
N THR A 73 -6.78 -15.71 8.67
CA THR A 73 -7.92 -14.88 8.26
C THR A 73 -9.10 -15.01 9.23
N ILE A 74 -9.50 -16.21 9.65
CA ILE A 74 -10.57 -16.43 10.64
C ILE A 74 -10.19 -15.78 11.98
N PHE A 75 -8.96 -15.99 12.45
CA PHE A 75 -8.46 -15.38 13.67
C PHE A 75 -8.49 -13.86 13.59
N PHE A 76 -8.06 -13.29 12.46
CA PHE A 76 -8.14 -11.86 12.20
C PHE A 76 -9.60 -11.36 12.17
N LEU A 77 -10.50 -12.09 11.52
CA LEU A 77 -11.94 -11.77 11.50
C LEU A 77 -12.53 -11.81 12.91
N LEU A 78 -12.10 -12.73 13.78
CA LEU A 78 -12.47 -12.77 15.19
C LEU A 78 -11.90 -11.58 15.98
N CYS A 79 -10.67 -11.14 15.67
CA CYS A 79 -10.06 -9.96 16.29
C CYS A 79 -10.78 -8.68 15.87
N VAL A 80 -11.06 -8.52 14.58
CA VAL A 80 -11.82 -7.40 14.02
C VAL A 80 -13.26 -7.42 14.51
N GLY A 81 -13.94 -8.57 14.48
CA GLY A 81 -15.29 -8.74 15.00
C GLY A 81 -15.37 -8.46 16.51
N GLY A 82 -14.40 -8.94 17.29
CA GLY A 82 -14.28 -8.67 18.72
C GLY A 82 -14.01 -7.19 19.02
N MET A 83 -13.22 -6.51 18.19
CA MET A 83 -13.06 -5.05 18.24
C MET A 83 -14.39 -4.38 17.93
N ILE A 84 -15.04 -4.68 16.80
CA ILE A 84 -16.32 -4.09 16.38
C ILE A 84 -17.39 -4.26 17.47
N PHE A 85 -17.53 -5.46 18.04
CA PHE A 85 -18.50 -5.76 19.09
C PHE A 85 -18.23 -5.01 20.40
N ARG A 86 -16.96 -4.92 20.83
CA ARG A 86 -16.62 -4.13 22.03
C ARG A 86 -16.81 -2.61 21.80
N LEU A 87 -16.62 -2.16 20.57
CA LEU A 87 -16.60 -0.74 20.19
C LEU A 87 -17.95 -0.22 19.71
N SER A 88 -18.91 -1.09 19.40
CA SER A 88 -20.30 -0.70 19.07
C SER A 88 -21.00 0.04 20.21
N ASN A 89 -20.45 -0.03 21.42
CA ASN A 89 -20.96 0.61 22.65
C ASN A 89 -20.35 2.00 22.92
N VAL A 90 -19.44 2.51 22.08
CA VAL A 90 -18.83 3.85 22.24
C VAL A 90 -19.59 4.87 21.38
N GLY A 91 -19.96 6.01 21.97
CA GLY A 91 -20.79 7.06 21.38
C GLY A 91 -20.39 7.40 19.93
N LYS A 92 -21.31 7.14 18.99
CA LYS A 92 -21.06 7.23 17.55
C LYS A 92 -21.49 8.61 17.04
N ASP A 93 -20.67 9.20 16.18
CA ASP A 93 -21.12 10.29 15.32
C ASP A 93 -22.20 9.75 14.37
N LYS A 94 -23.45 10.16 14.59
CA LYS A 94 -24.61 9.69 13.83
C LYS A 94 -24.43 9.91 12.33
N ARG A 95 -23.77 11.00 11.89
CA ARG A 95 -23.59 11.29 10.45
C ARG A 95 -22.62 10.31 9.79
N VAL A 96 -21.48 10.04 10.42
CA VAL A 96 -20.49 9.06 9.93
C VAL A 96 -21.12 7.67 9.82
N LEU A 97 -21.93 7.30 10.83
CA LEU A 97 -22.62 6.01 10.85
C LEU A 97 -23.62 5.84 9.71
N TRP A 98 -24.41 6.88 9.38
CA TRP A 98 -25.39 6.81 8.29
C TRP A 98 -24.74 6.69 6.91
N VAL A 99 -23.68 7.45 6.62
CA VAL A 99 -22.95 7.34 5.35
C VAL A 99 -22.35 5.94 5.19
N TYR A 100 -21.83 5.39 6.28
CA TYR A 100 -21.31 4.03 6.33
C TYR A 100 -22.39 2.96 6.09
N ILE A 101 -23.53 3.06 6.78
CA ILE A 101 -24.67 2.14 6.60
C ILE A 101 -25.16 2.19 5.15
N ALA A 102 -25.32 3.39 4.59
CA ALA A 102 -25.71 3.56 3.19
C ALA A 102 -24.71 2.90 2.24
N SER A 103 -23.40 3.14 2.45
CA SER A 103 -22.34 2.56 1.61
C SER A 103 -22.35 1.03 1.63
N ILE A 104 -22.55 0.41 2.80
CA ILE A 104 -22.69 -1.05 2.92
C ILE A 104 -23.95 -1.55 2.25
N LEU A 105 -25.09 -0.87 2.45
CA LEU A 105 -26.34 -1.26 1.81
C LEU A 105 -26.20 -1.27 0.29
N PHE A 106 -25.60 -0.23 -0.30
CA PHE A 106 -25.35 -0.18 -1.74
C PHE A 106 -24.44 -1.32 -2.21
N MET A 107 -23.36 -1.64 -1.47
CA MET A 107 -22.48 -2.77 -1.81
C MET A 107 -23.17 -4.13 -1.68
N MET A 108 -23.94 -4.35 -0.62
CA MET A 108 -24.63 -5.62 -0.37
C MET A 108 -25.75 -5.83 -1.40
N VAL A 109 -26.55 -4.79 -1.68
CA VAL A 109 -27.59 -4.85 -2.71
C VAL A 109 -26.95 -5.06 -4.08
N GLY A 110 -25.87 -4.35 -4.41
CA GLY A 110 -25.11 -4.55 -5.64
C GLY A 110 -24.61 -5.99 -5.79
N GLY A 111 -23.96 -6.53 -4.76
CA GLY A 111 -23.47 -7.92 -4.76
C GLY A 111 -24.59 -8.96 -4.85
N ILE A 112 -25.75 -8.72 -4.24
CA ILE A 112 -26.94 -9.59 -4.38
C ILE A 112 -27.47 -9.55 -5.81
N VAL A 113 -27.62 -8.35 -6.39
CA VAL A 113 -28.09 -8.17 -7.76
C VAL A 113 -27.14 -8.87 -8.74
N GLU A 114 -25.83 -8.65 -8.63
CA GLU A 114 -24.86 -9.34 -9.49
C GLU A 114 -24.84 -10.85 -9.28
N SER A 115 -24.98 -11.33 -8.04
CA SER A 115 -25.11 -12.77 -7.75
C SER A 115 -26.35 -13.38 -8.41
N CYS A 116 -27.45 -12.61 -8.54
CA CYS A 116 -28.65 -13.04 -9.25
C CYS A 116 -28.50 -13.01 -10.78
N LEU A 117 -27.73 -12.06 -11.32
CA LEU A 117 -27.54 -11.88 -12.77
C LEU A 117 -26.48 -12.81 -13.35
N GLN A 118 -25.34 -12.94 -12.68
CA GLN A 118 -24.15 -13.66 -13.17
C GLN A 118 -23.90 -14.99 -12.45
N GLY A 119 -24.66 -15.26 -11.38
CA GLY A 119 -24.47 -16.41 -10.50
C GLY A 119 -23.52 -16.12 -9.34
N PHE A 120 -23.75 -16.80 -8.22
CA PHE A 120 -22.92 -16.64 -7.03
C PHE A 120 -21.52 -17.24 -7.23
N THR A 121 -20.48 -16.44 -6.98
CA THR A 121 -19.10 -16.94 -6.92
C THR A 121 -18.48 -16.69 -5.54
N VAL A 122 -17.59 -17.59 -5.12
CA VAL A 122 -16.84 -17.44 -3.85
C VAL A 122 -15.95 -16.19 -3.87
N ALA A 123 -15.46 -15.80 -5.05
CA ALA A 123 -14.63 -14.61 -5.23
C ALA A 123 -15.41 -13.32 -4.94
N LEU A 124 -16.62 -13.21 -5.52
CA LEU A 124 -17.55 -12.10 -5.29
C LEU A 124 -17.85 -11.95 -3.79
N PHE A 125 -18.23 -13.05 -3.14
CA PHE A 125 -18.53 -13.03 -1.70
C PHE A 125 -17.33 -12.59 -0.85
N ARG A 126 -16.14 -13.08 -1.17
CA ARG A 126 -14.90 -12.72 -0.46
C ARG A 126 -14.58 -11.22 -0.62
N ASN A 127 -14.73 -10.69 -1.84
CA ASN A 127 -14.44 -9.29 -2.13
C ASN A 127 -15.46 -8.37 -1.44
N MET A 128 -16.75 -8.73 -1.47
CA MET A 128 -17.82 -8.05 -0.73
C MET A 128 -17.56 -8.00 0.77
N LEU A 129 -17.28 -9.16 1.39
CA LEU A 129 -16.94 -9.21 2.81
C LEU A 129 -15.70 -8.37 3.13
N SER A 130 -14.66 -8.43 2.31
CA SER A 130 -13.43 -7.68 2.57
C SER A 130 -13.64 -6.16 2.66
N LEU A 131 -14.47 -5.61 1.77
CA LEU A 131 -14.81 -4.18 1.77
C LEU A 131 -15.71 -3.80 2.94
N VAL A 132 -16.70 -4.64 3.25
CA VAL A 132 -17.55 -4.47 4.44
C VAL A 132 -16.68 -4.46 5.70
N PHE A 133 -15.76 -5.41 5.84
CA PHE A 133 -14.84 -5.47 6.99
C PHE A 133 -13.91 -4.26 7.04
N MET A 134 -13.39 -3.82 5.90
CA MET A 134 -12.56 -2.62 5.83
C MET A 134 -13.30 -1.38 6.34
N PHE A 135 -14.48 -1.10 5.77
CA PHE A 135 -15.27 0.06 6.18
C PHE A 135 -15.68 -0.05 7.64
N SER A 136 -16.08 -1.25 8.10
CA SER A 136 -16.38 -1.51 9.51
C SER A 136 -15.20 -1.11 10.37
N PHE A 137 -14.02 -1.63 10.03
CA PHE A 137 -12.81 -1.41 10.79
C PHE A 137 -12.43 0.07 10.86
N ILE A 138 -12.56 0.80 9.75
CA ILE A 138 -12.33 2.25 9.70
C ILE A 138 -13.24 2.99 10.70
N VAL A 139 -14.55 2.72 10.67
CA VAL A 139 -15.54 3.44 11.49
C VAL A 139 -15.42 3.07 12.97
N PHE A 140 -15.32 1.78 13.29
CA PHE A 140 -15.24 1.29 14.67
C PHE A 140 -13.86 1.51 15.27
N GLY A 141 -12.79 1.29 14.51
CA GLY A 141 -11.41 1.51 14.92
C GLY A 141 -11.10 2.98 15.21
N ALA A 142 -11.70 3.93 14.48
CA ALA A 142 -11.61 5.35 14.80
C ALA A 142 -12.18 5.66 16.21
N SER A 143 -13.37 5.15 16.54
CA SER A 143 -13.98 5.38 17.86
C SER A 143 -13.16 4.76 18.99
N ALA A 144 -12.44 3.69 18.71
CA ALA A 144 -11.51 3.05 19.64
C ALA A 144 -10.27 3.93 19.90
N TRP A 145 -9.75 4.56 18.87
CA TRP A 145 -8.56 5.40 18.95
C TRP A 145 -8.76 6.65 19.81
N ASP A 146 -9.98 7.22 19.81
CA ASP A 146 -10.36 8.34 20.69
C ASP A 146 -10.12 8.03 22.18
N SER A 147 -10.26 6.76 22.60
CA SER A 147 -10.14 6.34 24.00
C SER A 147 -8.69 6.22 24.54
N VAL A 148 -7.67 6.33 23.67
CA VAL A 148 -6.26 6.05 24.04
C VAL A 148 -5.34 7.27 23.83
N ARG A 149 -5.92 8.44 23.58
CA ARG A 149 -5.19 9.68 23.31
C ARG A 149 -4.53 10.23 24.59
N GLY A 150 -3.43 9.61 25.02
CA GLY A 150 -2.71 10.01 26.23
C GLY A 150 -1.47 9.19 26.64
N ARG A 151 -1.11 8.09 25.96
CA ARG A 151 0.08 7.29 26.31
C ARG A 151 1.19 7.42 25.26
N GLU A 152 2.00 8.47 25.36
CA GLU A 152 2.95 8.87 24.31
C GLU A 152 4.28 8.11 24.25
N GLN A 153 4.62 7.31 25.27
CA GLN A 153 5.97 6.71 25.38
C GLN A 153 6.25 5.58 24.37
N TRP A 154 5.22 4.92 23.82
CA TRP A 154 5.39 3.80 22.87
C TRP A 154 5.66 4.24 21.43
N LYS A 155 5.51 5.54 21.12
CA LYS A 155 5.61 6.06 19.75
C LYS A 155 7.02 5.88 19.16
N ARG A 156 8.07 5.89 20.00
CA ARG A 156 9.46 5.81 19.52
C ARG A 156 9.83 4.39 19.06
N GLY A 157 9.62 3.40 19.92
CA GLY A 157 9.99 2.01 19.63
C GLY A 157 9.34 1.47 18.34
N VAL A 158 8.10 1.88 18.05
CA VAL A 158 7.38 1.48 16.83
C VAL A 158 8.05 2.05 15.56
N VAL A 159 8.50 3.30 15.60
CA VAL A 159 9.18 3.93 14.45
C VAL A 159 10.55 3.30 14.21
N PHE A 160 11.34 3.06 15.27
CA PHE A 160 12.61 2.35 15.16
C PHE A 160 12.41 0.93 14.60
N PHE A 161 11.43 0.21 15.11
CA PHE A 161 11.09 -1.12 14.63
C PHE A 161 10.67 -1.12 13.16
N LEU A 162 9.84 -0.15 12.74
CA LEU A 162 9.46 0.00 11.33
C LEU A 162 10.69 0.19 10.43
N ILE A 163 11.62 1.06 10.82
CA ILE A 163 12.84 1.34 10.03
C ILE A 163 13.76 0.11 9.99
N LEU A 164 13.87 -0.63 11.10
CA LEU A 164 14.59 -1.91 11.13
C LEU A 164 13.96 -2.94 10.18
N VAL A 165 12.63 -3.08 10.19
CA VAL A 165 11.91 -3.97 9.28
C VAL A 165 12.10 -3.52 7.82
N MET A 166 12.09 -2.22 7.54
CA MET A 166 12.40 -1.69 6.21
C MET A 166 13.81 -2.04 5.77
N LEU A 167 14.82 -1.86 6.63
CA LEU A 167 16.20 -2.22 6.33
C LEU A 167 16.33 -3.71 5.99
N LEU A 168 15.78 -4.59 6.83
CA LEU A 168 15.76 -6.03 6.58
C LEU A 168 15.03 -6.36 5.26
N SER A 169 13.89 -5.70 4.99
CA SER A 169 13.13 -5.91 3.76
C SER A 169 13.93 -5.60 2.50
N VAL A 170 14.72 -4.52 2.53
CA VAL A 170 15.53 -4.04 1.41
C VAL A 170 16.73 -4.97 1.20
N ILE A 171 17.36 -5.44 2.29
CA ILE A 171 18.44 -6.44 2.21
C ILE A 171 17.92 -7.72 1.55
N ILE A 172 16.75 -8.22 1.98
CA ILE A 172 16.12 -9.40 1.37
C ILE A 172 15.78 -9.15 -0.09
N ALA A 173 15.20 -8.00 -0.42
CA ALA A 173 14.85 -7.63 -1.80
C ALA A 173 16.09 -7.52 -2.71
N PHE A 174 17.19 -6.97 -2.20
CA PHE A 174 18.47 -6.95 -2.90
C PHE A 174 18.98 -8.37 -3.14
N LEU A 175 18.96 -9.23 -2.13
CA LEU A 175 19.38 -10.64 -2.26
C LEU A 175 18.50 -11.41 -3.23
N GLU A 176 17.18 -11.18 -3.26
CA GLU A 176 16.24 -11.78 -4.22
C GLU A 176 16.64 -11.46 -5.66
N VAL A 177 16.95 -10.19 -5.95
CA VAL A 177 17.36 -9.76 -7.29
C VAL A 177 18.77 -10.25 -7.61
N TYR A 178 19.72 -10.12 -6.68
CA TYR A 178 21.12 -10.49 -6.87
C TYR A 178 21.33 -12.00 -7.09
N THR A 179 20.57 -12.83 -6.37
CA THR A 179 20.63 -14.30 -6.51
C THR A 179 19.70 -14.85 -7.58
N GLU A 180 19.01 -13.97 -8.32
CA GLU A 180 17.99 -14.31 -9.32
C GLU A 180 16.81 -15.16 -8.80
N LYS A 181 16.64 -15.23 -7.47
CA LYS A 181 15.53 -15.89 -6.79
C LYS A 181 14.35 -14.94 -6.57
N ALA A 182 14.22 -13.93 -7.43
CA ALA A 182 13.16 -12.93 -7.31
C ALA A 182 11.79 -13.55 -7.59
N TRP A 183 10.77 -13.04 -6.90
CA TRP A 183 9.41 -13.58 -6.94
C TRP A 183 8.78 -13.60 -8.33
N ALA A 184 8.89 -12.48 -9.05
CA ALA A 184 8.36 -12.38 -10.40
C ALA A 184 9.51 -12.18 -11.39
N VAL A 185 9.67 -13.15 -12.27
CA VAL A 185 10.69 -13.21 -13.31
C VAL A 185 10.01 -13.31 -14.67
N PHE A 186 10.37 -12.44 -15.61
CA PHE A 186 9.91 -12.52 -17.00
C PHE A 186 10.94 -11.92 -17.94
N ILE A 187 10.84 -12.26 -19.23
CA ILE A 187 11.67 -11.69 -20.30
C ILE A 187 10.90 -10.53 -20.93
N ASN A 188 11.52 -9.35 -21.06
CA ASN A 188 10.92 -8.20 -21.74
C ASN A 188 11.09 -8.28 -23.28
N SER A 189 10.52 -7.32 -23.99
CA SER A 189 10.45 -7.23 -25.44
C SER A 189 11.82 -7.03 -26.06
N SER A 190 12.76 -6.50 -25.27
CA SER A 190 14.17 -6.37 -25.62
C SER A 190 14.99 -7.64 -25.35
N GLY A 191 14.34 -8.75 -24.95
CA GLY A 191 15.00 -10.02 -24.62
C GLY A 191 15.69 -10.05 -23.26
N GLN A 192 15.53 -9.01 -22.43
CA GLN A 192 16.20 -8.87 -21.14
C GLN A 192 15.37 -9.46 -20.00
N LYS A 193 16.03 -10.16 -19.08
CA LYS A 193 15.42 -10.73 -17.89
C LYS A 193 15.09 -9.64 -16.86
N VAL A 194 13.84 -9.57 -16.46
CA VAL A 194 13.35 -8.66 -15.43
C VAL A 194 13.09 -9.44 -14.14
N LEU A 195 13.73 -9.01 -13.05
CA LEU A 195 13.61 -9.63 -11.73
C LEU A 195 12.96 -8.66 -10.74
N ARG A 196 11.78 -9.00 -10.22
CA ARG A 196 11.01 -8.15 -9.30
C ARG A 196 10.98 -8.75 -7.91
N ALA A 197 11.53 -8.02 -6.94
CA ALA A 197 11.52 -8.45 -5.54
C ALA A 197 10.15 -8.32 -4.91
N SER A 198 9.74 -9.32 -4.12
CA SER A 198 8.58 -9.26 -3.25
C SER A 198 8.94 -9.03 -1.78
N SER A 199 10.22 -9.18 -1.43
CA SER A 199 10.64 -9.28 -0.03
C SER A 199 9.77 -10.32 0.70
N PHE A 200 9.48 -10.09 1.98
CA PHE A 200 8.59 -10.95 2.77
C PHE A 200 7.08 -10.82 2.47
N LEU A 201 6.67 -10.03 1.47
CA LEU A 201 5.25 -9.72 1.19
C LEU A 201 4.65 -10.46 -0.02
N PHE A 202 5.38 -11.39 -0.65
CA PHE A 202 4.87 -12.35 -1.64
C PHE A 202 4.18 -11.75 -2.87
N ASN A 203 4.35 -10.45 -3.08
CA ASN A 203 3.92 -9.74 -4.25
C ASN A 203 4.73 -8.43 -4.33
N PRO A 204 5.47 -8.18 -5.43
CA PRO A 204 6.21 -6.94 -5.61
C PRO A 204 5.33 -5.68 -5.50
N ASN A 205 4.06 -5.74 -5.90
CA ASN A 205 3.14 -4.61 -5.77
C ASN A 205 2.69 -4.39 -4.31
N LEU A 206 2.48 -5.46 -3.52
CA LEU A 206 2.20 -5.33 -2.09
C LEU A 206 3.40 -4.78 -1.33
N TYR A 207 4.62 -5.22 -1.71
CA TYR A 207 5.85 -4.69 -1.15
C TYR A 207 6.00 -3.20 -1.44
N ALA A 208 5.80 -2.78 -2.70
CA ALA A 208 5.83 -1.38 -3.07
C ALA A 208 4.77 -0.54 -2.35
N MET A 209 3.55 -1.07 -2.20
CA MET A 209 2.47 -0.42 -1.46
C MET A 209 2.83 -0.20 0.00
N TRP A 210 3.44 -1.19 0.65
CA TRP A 210 3.89 -1.11 2.04
C TRP A 210 5.05 -0.12 2.21
N CYS A 211 6.03 -0.14 1.31
CA CYS A 211 7.08 0.88 1.29
C CYS A 211 6.50 2.29 1.10
N GLY A 212 5.53 2.46 0.20
CA GLY A 212 4.87 3.74 -0.05
C GLY A 212 4.09 4.26 1.15
N SER A 213 3.33 3.41 1.83
CA SER A 213 2.61 3.81 3.05
C SER A 213 3.58 4.17 4.18
N ALA A 214 4.67 3.43 4.34
CA ALA A 214 5.72 3.72 5.31
C ALA A 214 6.41 5.06 5.02
N ILE A 215 6.69 5.39 3.75
CA ILE A 215 7.27 6.68 3.35
C ILE A 215 6.35 7.84 3.74
N ILE A 216 5.05 7.76 3.44
CA ILE A 216 4.08 8.81 3.79
C ILE A 216 4.00 8.97 5.32
N PHE A 217 4.02 7.86 6.06
CA PHE A 217 4.02 7.87 7.53
C PHE A 217 5.31 8.47 8.11
N LEU A 218 6.48 8.12 7.59
CA LEU A 218 7.76 8.66 8.06
C LEU A 218 7.90 10.14 7.71
N SER A 219 7.41 10.57 6.53
CA SER A 219 7.30 11.98 6.15
C SER A 219 6.43 12.76 7.15
N TYR A 220 5.31 12.17 7.59
CA TYR A 220 4.48 12.75 8.62
C TYR A 220 5.23 12.91 9.96
N GLN A 221 5.93 11.88 10.42
CA GLN A 221 6.73 11.96 11.66
C GLN A 221 7.84 13.00 11.55
N TYR A 222 8.45 13.13 10.37
CA TYR A 222 9.49 14.11 10.08
C TYR A 222 8.95 15.54 10.17
N HIS A 223 7.86 15.85 9.45
CA HIS A 223 7.27 17.18 9.43
C HIS A 223 6.64 17.59 10.77
N SER A 224 6.12 16.64 11.54
CA SER A 224 5.49 16.90 12.84
C SER A 224 6.47 17.17 13.98
N ARG A 225 7.79 17.08 13.72
CA ARG A 225 8.87 17.33 14.70
C ARG A 225 8.77 16.50 15.99
N ARG A 226 8.04 15.39 15.97
CA ARG A 226 7.89 14.54 17.17
C ARG A 226 9.19 13.84 17.60
N PHE A 227 10.20 13.84 16.73
CA PHE A 227 11.47 13.13 16.89
C PHE A 227 12.67 14.00 16.50
N GLU A 228 12.76 15.24 16.97
CA GLU A 228 13.83 16.17 16.53
C GLU A 228 15.25 15.57 16.63
N ALA A 229 15.55 14.82 17.71
CA ALA A 229 16.84 14.15 17.89
C ALA A 229 17.12 12.99 16.88
N TYR A 230 16.09 12.41 16.27
CA TYR A 230 16.19 11.25 15.37
C TYR A 230 15.71 11.56 13.95
N THR A 231 15.70 12.84 13.60
CA THR A 231 15.23 13.35 12.30
C THR A 231 15.95 12.69 11.12
N TRP A 232 17.26 12.43 11.25
CA TRP A 232 18.06 11.74 10.24
C TRP A 232 17.59 10.30 10.00
N LEU A 233 17.20 9.60 11.07
CA LEU A 233 16.77 8.20 10.96
C LEU A 233 15.45 8.08 10.20
N LEU A 234 14.54 9.04 10.39
CA LEU A 234 13.29 9.11 9.61
C LEU A 234 13.58 9.26 8.10
N LEU A 235 14.56 10.10 7.75
CA LEU A 235 14.99 10.29 6.36
C LEU A 235 15.67 9.03 5.80
N VAL A 236 16.46 8.32 6.60
CA VAL A 236 17.01 7.00 6.24
C VAL A 236 15.88 5.99 5.97
N GLY A 237 14.84 5.97 6.79
CA GLY A 237 13.67 5.12 6.52
C GLY A 237 12.99 5.45 5.19
N ILE A 238 12.83 6.74 4.85
CA ILE A 238 12.30 7.17 3.55
C ILE A 238 13.20 6.72 2.40
N PHE A 239 14.52 6.85 2.56
CA PHE A 239 15.50 6.38 1.59
C PHE A 239 15.41 4.87 1.35
N LEU A 240 15.36 4.07 2.44
CA LEU A 240 15.16 2.63 2.37
C LEU A 240 13.84 2.27 1.68
N GLY A 241 12.77 3.02 1.94
CA GLY A 241 11.49 2.82 1.24
C GLY A 241 11.60 3.05 -0.26
N GLY A 242 12.36 4.08 -0.67
CA GLY A 242 12.65 4.35 -2.08
C GLY A 242 13.41 3.19 -2.75
N LEU A 243 14.43 2.65 -2.07
CA LEU A 243 15.14 1.45 -2.54
C LEU A 243 14.22 0.23 -2.63
N GLY A 244 13.35 0.01 -1.65
CA GLY A 244 12.38 -1.10 -1.67
C GLY A 244 11.43 -1.01 -2.87
N ILE A 245 10.91 0.19 -3.16
CA ILE A 245 10.08 0.43 -4.36
C ILE A 245 10.90 0.17 -5.64
N PHE A 246 12.15 0.60 -5.70
CA PHE A 246 13.04 0.30 -6.84
C PHE A 246 13.18 -1.20 -7.07
N PHE A 247 13.54 -1.99 -6.05
CA PHE A 247 13.70 -3.45 -6.17
C PHE A 247 12.39 -4.18 -6.51
N SER A 248 11.24 -3.66 -6.07
CA SER A 248 9.94 -4.21 -6.45
C SER A 248 9.60 -4.03 -7.95
N SER A 249 10.31 -3.12 -8.62
CA SER A 249 10.03 -2.67 -9.99
C SER A 249 8.58 -2.21 -10.19
N SER A 250 7.91 -1.72 -9.14
CA SER A 250 6.52 -1.29 -9.22
C SER A 250 6.42 0.20 -9.56
N ARG A 251 6.46 0.48 -10.87
CA ARG A 251 6.52 1.83 -11.45
C ARG A 251 5.35 2.72 -10.99
N GLY A 252 4.13 2.19 -11.02
CA GLY A 252 2.93 2.94 -10.60
C GLY A 252 3.00 3.41 -9.15
N PHE A 253 3.53 2.59 -8.24
CA PHE A 253 3.73 2.97 -6.84
C PHE A 253 4.83 4.00 -6.65
N CYS A 254 5.92 3.89 -7.42
CA CYS A 254 6.97 4.90 -7.41
C CYS A 254 6.42 6.29 -7.74
N TYR A 255 5.65 6.42 -8.81
CA TYR A 255 5.05 7.71 -9.19
C TYR A 255 3.96 8.15 -8.24
N LEU A 256 3.14 7.23 -7.72
CA LEU A 256 2.14 7.57 -6.73
C LEU A 256 2.78 8.20 -5.48
N VAL A 257 3.83 7.58 -4.94
CA VAL A 257 4.56 8.11 -3.78
C VAL A 257 5.24 9.43 -4.12
N PHE A 258 5.85 9.55 -5.29
CA PHE A 258 6.45 10.80 -5.77
C PHE A 258 5.41 11.94 -5.80
N LEU A 259 4.22 11.69 -6.37
CA LEU A 259 3.12 12.66 -6.39
C LEU A 259 2.61 13.00 -4.99
N MET A 260 2.52 12.04 -4.08
CA MET A 260 2.14 12.30 -2.68
C MET A 260 3.17 13.18 -1.97
N LEU A 261 4.47 12.97 -2.22
CA LEU A 261 5.53 13.80 -1.64
C LEU A 261 5.54 15.22 -2.26
N ILE A 262 5.31 15.37 -3.56
CA ILE A 262 5.11 16.68 -4.19
C ILE A 262 3.89 17.38 -3.61
N ALA A 263 2.76 16.68 -3.50
CA ALA A 263 1.55 17.22 -2.90
C ALA A 263 1.80 17.66 -1.45
N SER A 264 2.61 16.91 -0.68
CA SER A 264 3.01 17.31 0.67
C SER A 264 3.76 18.66 0.67
N VAL A 265 4.70 18.84 -0.25
CA VAL A 265 5.49 20.08 -0.39
C VAL A 265 4.58 21.28 -0.71
N LEU A 266 3.60 21.08 -1.59
CA LEU A 266 2.67 22.13 -2.03
C LEU A 266 1.63 22.49 -0.97
N LEU A 267 1.13 21.49 -0.23
CA LEU A 267 0.06 21.66 0.75
C LEU A 267 0.55 22.15 2.12
N LEU A 268 1.81 21.85 2.48
CA LEU A 268 2.43 22.35 3.70
C LEU A 268 2.72 23.85 3.60
N ARG A 269 1.92 24.65 4.31
CA ARG A 269 2.09 26.10 4.46
C ARG A 269 2.90 26.45 5.73
N GLY A 270 3.62 27.56 5.72
CA GLY A 270 4.35 28.09 6.90
C GLY A 270 5.88 27.91 6.87
N SER A 271 6.55 28.25 7.98
CA SER A 271 8.01 28.35 8.14
C SER A 271 8.76 27.01 8.27
N LEU A 272 8.35 25.98 7.51
CA LEU A 272 9.11 24.73 7.41
C LEU A 272 10.40 24.89 6.58
N GLY A 273 10.50 25.95 5.77
CA GLY A 273 11.68 26.27 4.97
C GLY A 273 12.10 25.08 4.08
N ALA A 274 13.39 24.79 4.04
CA ALA A 274 13.93 23.67 3.27
C ALA A 274 13.45 22.29 3.75
N ARG A 275 12.97 22.16 5.00
CA ARG A 275 12.56 20.85 5.57
C ARG A 275 11.40 20.22 4.81
N ARG A 276 10.49 21.02 4.24
CA ARG A 276 9.34 20.50 3.46
C ARG A 276 9.78 19.63 2.27
N TYR A 277 10.99 19.86 1.75
CA TYR A 277 11.53 19.14 0.60
C TYR A 277 12.34 17.90 0.99
N MET A 278 12.74 17.75 2.26
CA MET A 278 13.68 16.69 2.66
C MET A 278 13.15 15.27 2.40
N PRO A 279 11.88 14.92 2.72
CA PRO A 279 11.30 13.63 2.33
C PRO A 279 11.37 13.36 0.83
N LEU A 280 11.00 14.35 0.01
CA LEU A 280 11.06 14.24 -1.46
C LEU A 280 12.50 14.09 -1.95
N ALA A 281 13.45 14.84 -1.39
CA ALA A 281 14.85 14.78 -1.75
C ALA A 281 15.48 13.43 -1.40
N PHE A 282 15.20 12.87 -0.21
CA PHE A 282 15.71 11.55 0.18
C PHE A 282 15.09 10.42 -0.64
N PHE A 283 13.79 10.49 -0.93
CA PHE A 283 13.14 9.53 -1.81
C PHE A 283 13.72 9.57 -3.22
N THR A 284 13.83 10.77 -3.81
CA THR A 284 14.41 10.96 -5.15
C THR A 284 15.88 10.57 -5.18
N GLY A 285 16.64 10.93 -4.15
CA GLY A 285 18.04 10.55 -3.97
C GLY A 285 18.23 9.04 -3.89
N ALA A 286 17.33 8.30 -3.23
CA ALA A 286 17.36 6.84 -3.23
C ALA A 286 17.24 6.25 -4.64
N LEU A 287 16.30 6.76 -5.44
CA LEU A 287 16.10 6.31 -6.82
C LEU A 287 17.30 6.68 -7.70
N VAL A 288 17.82 7.90 -7.58
CA VAL A 288 18.99 8.36 -8.34
C VAL A 288 20.22 7.53 -7.97
N ILE A 289 20.48 7.30 -6.69
CA ILE A 289 21.60 6.47 -6.24
C ILE A 289 21.43 5.04 -6.72
N ALA A 290 20.22 4.46 -6.63
CA ALA A 290 19.97 3.12 -7.16
C ALA A 290 20.33 3.05 -8.65
N VAL A 291 19.83 3.99 -9.46
CA VAL A 291 20.13 4.08 -10.90
C VAL A 291 21.63 4.24 -11.15
N LEU A 292 22.30 5.19 -10.50
CA LEU A 292 23.74 5.43 -10.68
C LEU A 292 24.58 4.21 -10.29
N LEU A 293 24.25 3.55 -9.18
CA LEU A 293 24.91 2.31 -8.78
C LEU A 293 24.72 1.22 -9.84
N THR A 294 23.53 1.08 -10.43
CA THR A 294 23.32 0.10 -11.50
C THR A 294 24.19 0.36 -12.73
N TYR A 295 24.36 1.62 -13.14
CA TYR A 295 25.25 2.00 -14.23
C TYR A 295 26.72 1.78 -13.89
N TRP A 296 27.12 2.08 -12.65
CA TRP A 296 28.48 1.85 -12.19
C TRP A 296 28.84 0.35 -12.17
N PHE A 297 27.94 -0.50 -11.68
CA PHE A 297 28.10 -1.95 -11.73
C PHE A 297 28.13 -2.51 -13.16
N ALA A 298 27.39 -1.91 -14.09
CA ALA A 298 27.41 -2.32 -15.50
C ALA A 298 28.70 -1.89 -16.22
N GLY A 299 29.25 -0.71 -15.87
CA GLY A 299 30.48 -0.17 -16.46
C GLY A 299 31.77 -0.78 -15.92
N SER A 300 31.74 -1.48 -14.77
CA SER A 300 32.93 -2.08 -14.14
C SER A 300 33.45 -3.37 -14.82
N GLY A 301 32.86 -3.80 -15.94
CA GLY A 301 33.55 -4.63 -16.92
C GLY A 301 33.94 -6.05 -16.51
N THR A 302 33.29 -6.70 -15.54
CA THR A 302 33.44 -8.14 -15.34
C THR A 302 32.62 -8.88 -16.39
N SER A 303 33.27 -9.18 -17.53
CA SER A 303 32.67 -9.66 -18.78
C SER A 303 31.92 -11.00 -18.72
N ASP A 304 31.95 -11.73 -17.59
CA ASP A 304 31.30 -13.04 -17.46
C ASP A 304 30.08 -13.06 -16.52
N ASP A 305 29.85 -12.02 -15.71
CA ASP A 305 28.70 -12.01 -14.80
C ASP A 305 27.53 -11.24 -15.44
N GLN A 306 26.47 -11.94 -15.86
CA GLN A 306 25.21 -11.33 -16.35
C GLN A 306 24.44 -10.54 -15.25
N LYS A 307 24.90 -10.63 -13.99
CA LYS A 307 24.23 -10.11 -12.80
C LYS A 307 24.10 -8.58 -12.73
N PRO A 308 25.10 -7.76 -13.12
CA PRO A 308 24.95 -6.30 -13.18
C PRO A 308 23.87 -5.86 -14.18
N GLY A 309 23.67 -6.63 -15.25
CA GLY A 309 22.67 -6.37 -16.29
C GLY A 309 21.24 -6.36 -15.74
N VAL A 310 20.93 -7.22 -14.77
CA VAL A 310 19.60 -7.31 -14.15
C VAL A 310 19.20 -5.99 -13.48
N PHE A 311 20.11 -5.37 -12.74
CA PHE A 311 19.84 -4.11 -12.06
C PHE A 311 19.67 -2.94 -13.04
N MET A 312 20.45 -2.93 -14.13
CA MET A 312 20.32 -1.94 -15.20
C MET A 312 18.94 -1.99 -15.87
N VAL A 313 18.39 -3.18 -16.06
CA VAL A 313 17.01 -3.35 -16.59
C VAL A 313 15.98 -2.70 -15.66
N LEU A 314 16.13 -2.84 -14.34
CA LEU A 314 15.24 -2.18 -13.37
C LEU A 314 15.31 -0.66 -13.47
N ALA A 315 16.51 -0.10 -13.60
CA ALA A 315 16.73 1.33 -13.77
C ALA A 315 16.10 1.86 -15.08
N MET A 316 16.34 1.19 -16.21
CA MET A 316 15.77 1.59 -17.50
C MET A 316 14.24 1.54 -17.49
N ARG A 317 13.64 0.51 -16.87
CA ARG A 317 12.18 0.39 -16.75
C ARG A 317 11.57 1.51 -15.90
N LEU A 318 12.28 1.95 -14.87
CA LEU A 318 11.83 3.08 -14.05
C LEU A 318 11.92 4.39 -14.84
N MET A 319 13.03 4.68 -15.52
CA MET A 319 13.20 5.96 -16.22
C MET A 319 12.31 6.13 -17.45
N SER A 320 12.06 5.04 -18.20
CA SER A 320 11.25 5.08 -19.44
C SER A 320 9.74 5.16 -19.20
N ALA A 321 9.26 4.78 -18.02
CA ALA A 321 7.82 4.62 -17.74
C ALA A 321 6.94 5.86 -18.01
N PRO A 322 7.34 7.09 -17.64
CA PRO A 322 6.50 8.28 -17.85
C PRO A 322 6.38 8.60 -19.33
N PHE A 323 7.46 8.42 -20.07
CA PHE A 323 7.51 8.68 -21.51
C PHE A 323 6.70 7.62 -22.28
N GLN A 324 6.78 6.36 -21.89
CA GLN A 324 5.93 5.29 -22.42
C GLN A 324 4.44 5.54 -22.14
N LEU A 325 4.10 6.03 -20.93
CA LEU A 325 2.72 6.41 -20.60
C LEU A 325 2.25 7.59 -21.43
N LEU A 326 3.08 8.62 -21.58
CA LEU A 326 2.76 9.80 -22.37
C LEU A 326 2.51 9.43 -23.83
N ASP A 327 3.40 8.65 -24.44
CA ASP A 327 3.26 8.18 -25.82
C ASP A 327 1.98 7.33 -26.00
N HIS A 328 1.73 6.39 -25.08
CA HIS A 328 0.50 5.58 -25.09
C HIS A 328 -0.77 6.44 -25.00
N ILE A 329 -0.78 7.47 -24.14
CA ILE A 329 -1.92 8.38 -24.01
C ILE A 329 -2.10 9.18 -25.32
N LEU A 330 -1.01 9.72 -25.87
CA LEU A 330 -1.08 10.58 -27.04
C LEU A 330 -1.61 9.83 -28.27
N ARG A 331 -1.13 8.59 -28.48
CA ARG A 331 -1.56 7.70 -29.56
C ARG A 331 -3.01 7.27 -29.42
N ASN A 332 -3.44 6.86 -28.22
CA ASN A 332 -4.75 6.23 -28.04
C ASN A 332 -5.90 7.20 -27.71
N PHE A 333 -5.62 8.36 -27.11
CA PHE A 333 -6.67 9.24 -26.60
C PHE A 333 -6.72 10.62 -27.25
N THR A 334 -5.66 11.07 -27.92
CA THR A 334 -5.61 12.45 -28.46
C THR A 334 -5.54 12.53 -29.98
N HIS A 335 -5.60 11.39 -30.70
CA HIS A 335 -5.51 11.33 -32.17
C HIS A 335 -4.38 12.19 -32.76
N VAL A 336 -3.25 12.27 -32.06
CA VAL A 336 -2.09 13.03 -32.54
C VAL A 336 -1.51 12.30 -33.75
N PRO A 337 -1.26 12.98 -34.88
CA PRO A 337 -0.70 12.35 -36.06
C PRO A 337 0.67 11.72 -35.76
N ASP A 338 0.92 10.51 -36.28
CA ASP A 338 2.17 9.76 -36.03
C ASP A 338 3.44 10.56 -36.37
N GLY A 339 3.38 11.45 -37.37
CA GLY A 339 4.50 12.32 -37.72
C GLY A 339 4.92 13.28 -36.59
N VAL A 340 3.98 13.72 -35.75
CA VAL A 340 4.26 14.57 -34.57
C VAL A 340 4.83 13.74 -33.42
N LEU A 341 4.31 12.53 -33.20
CA LEU A 341 4.82 11.59 -32.21
C LEU A 341 6.27 11.17 -32.51
N MET A 342 6.55 10.87 -33.78
CA MET A 342 7.90 10.56 -34.26
C MET A 342 8.87 11.73 -34.05
N ALA A 343 8.41 12.97 -34.25
CA ALA A 343 9.22 14.17 -33.99
C ALA A 343 9.53 14.38 -32.49
N MET A 344 8.69 13.88 -31.58
CA MET A 344 8.90 13.98 -30.13
C MET A 344 9.95 12.99 -29.58
N HIS A 345 10.44 12.05 -30.41
CA HIS A 345 11.44 11.03 -30.01
C HIS A 345 11.09 10.32 -28.69
N LEU A 346 9.81 10.11 -28.43
CA LEU A 346 9.37 9.40 -27.23
C LEU A 346 9.69 7.90 -27.40
N PRO A 347 10.23 7.23 -26.36
CA PRO A 347 10.39 5.79 -26.40
C PRO A 347 9.01 5.15 -26.55
N GLU A 348 8.87 4.35 -27.60
CA GLU A 348 7.61 3.65 -27.88
C GLU A 348 7.19 2.78 -26.68
N PRO A 349 5.87 2.60 -26.47
CA PRO A 349 5.38 1.81 -25.36
C PRO A 349 5.76 0.36 -25.65
N THR A 350 6.56 -0.26 -24.79
CA THR A 350 6.90 -1.67 -24.98
C THR A 350 5.65 -2.53 -24.91
N SER A 351 5.68 -3.71 -25.53
CA SER A 351 4.56 -4.65 -25.45
C SER A 351 4.20 -4.98 -24.00
N GLU A 352 5.15 -5.03 -23.06
CA GLU A 352 4.80 -5.21 -21.62
C GLU A 352 4.14 -3.99 -21.02
N PHE A 353 4.47 -2.77 -21.48
CA PHE A 353 3.81 -1.57 -20.98
C PHE A 353 2.34 -1.60 -21.40
N VAL A 354 2.07 -1.89 -22.67
CA VAL A 354 0.72 -2.04 -23.22
C VAL A 354 -0.02 -3.18 -22.53
N VAL A 355 0.56 -4.38 -22.45
CA VAL A 355 -0.04 -5.54 -21.77
C VAL A 355 -0.24 -5.28 -20.27
N ALA A 356 0.65 -4.56 -19.58
CA ALA A 356 0.46 -4.22 -18.18
C ALA A 356 -0.60 -3.14 -17.97
N PHE A 357 -0.79 -2.24 -18.93
CA PHE A 357 -1.83 -1.21 -18.89
C PHE A 357 -3.19 -1.81 -19.27
N ASP A 358 -3.27 -2.51 -20.39
CA ASP A 358 -4.46 -3.22 -20.83
C ASP A 358 -4.82 -4.32 -19.82
N GLY A 359 -3.89 -5.18 -19.39
CA GLY A 359 -4.15 -6.15 -18.33
C GLY A 359 -4.66 -5.54 -17.01
N ARG A 360 -4.50 -4.24 -16.77
CA ARG A 360 -5.13 -3.52 -15.64
C ARG A 360 -6.51 -2.97 -15.96
N PHE A 361 -6.74 -2.45 -17.16
CA PHE A 361 -7.93 -1.66 -17.50
C PHE A 361 -8.82 -2.27 -18.61
N ASN A 362 -8.21 -3.02 -19.54
CA ASN A 362 -8.79 -3.59 -20.75
C ASN A 362 -8.50 -5.11 -20.86
N GLY A 363 -9.51 -5.96 -20.69
CA GLY A 363 -9.39 -7.41 -20.92
C GLY A 363 -10.31 -8.26 -20.03
N ASP A 364 -10.23 -9.58 -20.11
CA ASP A 364 -11.09 -10.49 -19.32
C ASP A 364 -10.53 -10.80 -17.92
N GLN A 365 -9.27 -10.45 -17.65
CA GLN A 365 -8.58 -10.66 -16.36
C GLN A 365 -8.02 -9.36 -15.78
N ARG A 366 -8.84 -8.30 -15.77
CA ARG A 366 -8.41 -6.97 -15.31
C ARG A 366 -7.94 -7.00 -13.85
N ASP A 367 -6.81 -6.35 -13.59
CA ASP A 367 -6.17 -6.28 -12.26
C ASP A 367 -6.39 -4.93 -11.55
N SER A 368 -7.44 -4.18 -11.89
CA SER A 368 -7.83 -2.96 -11.17
C SER A 368 -8.82 -3.28 -10.05
N GLY A 369 -8.60 -2.71 -8.86
CA GLY A 369 -9.57 -2.79 -7.76
C GLY A 369 -10.91 -2.22 -8.20
N ILE A 370 -11.02 -0.93 -8.52
CA ILE A 370 -12.31 -0.32 -8.85
C ILE A 370 -13.12 -1.07 -9.93
N LEU A 371 -12.45 -1.61 -10.95
CA LEU A 371 -13.11 -2.44 -11.97
C LEU A 371 -13.60 -3.77 -11.41
N ALA A 372 -12.82 -4.45 -10.56
CA ALA A 372 -13.31 -5.65 -9.91
C ALA A 372 -14.51 -5.40 -8.97
N VAL A 373 -14.71 -4.19 -8.42
CA VAL A 373 -15.95 -3.87 -7.68
C VAL A 373 -17.11 -3.69 -8.62
N LEU A 374 -16.86 -3.13 -9.80
CA LEU A 374 -17.87 -3.05 -10.85
C LEU A 374 -18.24 -4.45 -11.34
N ASP A 375 -17.27 -5.35 -11.50
CA ASP A 375 -17.51 -6.72 -11.95
C ASP A 375 -18.22 -7.56 -10.86
N ASP A 376 -17.83 -7.43 -9.59
CA ASP A 376 -18.37 -8.24 -8.49
C ASP A 376 -19.67 -7.69 -7.89
N MET A 377 -19.88 -6.37 -7.90
CA MET A 377 -20.98 -5.71 -7.19
C MET A 377 -21.74 -4.70 -8.06
N GLY A 378 -21.41 -4.62 -9.34
CA GLY A 378 -22.08 -3.76 -10.30
C GLY A 378 -21.89 -2.28 -10.01
N TRP A 379 -22.66 -1.47 -10.74
CA TRP A 379 -22.69 -0.02 -10.56
C TRP A 379 -23.11 0.39 -9.15
N LEU A 380 -24.00 -0.36 -8.51
CA LEU A 380 -24.46 -0.07 -7.15
C LEU A 380 -23.32 -0.21 -6.12
N GLY A 381 -22.52 -1.28 -6.22
CA GLY A 381 -21.35 -1.45 -5.36
C GLY A 381 -20.31 -0.36 -5.58
N LEU A 382 -20.05 -0.01 -6.85
CA LEU A 382 -19.12 1.07 -7.19
C LEU A 382 -19.58 2.42 -6.63
N VAL A 383 -20.87 2.73 -6.71
CA VAL A 383 -21.47 3.93 -6.10
C VAL A 383 -21.29 3.91 -4.59
N GLY A 384 -21.55 2.78 -3.93
CA GLY A 384 -21.37 2.61 -2.49
C GLY A 384 -19.93 2.89 -2.04
N VAL A 385 -18.93 2.33 -2.74
CA VAL A 385 -17.51 2.60 -2.46
C VAL A 385 -17.16 4.07 -2.73
N SER A 386 -17.66 4.62 -3.83
CA SER A 386 -17.42 6.01 -4.21
C SER A 386 -17.98 7.02 -3.20
N ILE A 387 -19.20 6.80 -2.70
CA ILE A 387 -19.82 7.64 -1.66
C ILE A 387 -18.94 7.66 -0.40
N PHE A 388 -18.45 6.50 0.03
CA PHE A 388 -17.60 6.40 1.21
C PHE A 388 -16.28 7.16 1.05
N PHE A 389 -15.56 6.95 -0.06
CA PHE A 389 -14.29 7.65 -0.29
C PHE A 389 -14.48 9.14 -0.54
N MET A 390 -15.54 9.56 -1.25
CA MET A 390 -15.90 10.98 -1.40
C MET A 390 -16.20 11.63 -0.05
N PHE A 391 -16.87 10.92 0.85
CA PHE A 391 -17.10 11.40 2.21
C PHE A 391 -15.78 11.58 2.97
N LEU A 392 -14.89 10.60 2.96
CA LEU A 392 -13.57 10.72 3.61
C LEU A 392 -12.75 11.87 3.02
N PHE A 393 -12.76 12.02 1.68
CA PHE A 393 -12.06 13.10 0.99
C PHE A 393 -12.62 14.47 1.39
N ASN A 394 -13.94 14.64 1.40
CA ASN A 394 -14.58 15.88 1.85
C ASN A 394 -14.23 16.20 3.31
N GLN A 395 -14.19 15.20 4.21
CA GLN A 395 -13.77 15.41 5.60
C GLN A 395 -12.30 15.83 5.70
N ALA A 396 -11.42 15.21 4.91
CA ALA A 396 -10.00 15.55 4.87
C ALA A 396 -9.77 16.98 4.36
N VAL A 397 -10.46 17.38 3.29
CA VAL A 397 -10.39 18.75 2.74
C VAL A 397 -10.92 19.75 3.76
N ARG A 398 -12.08 19.50 4.38
CA ARG A 398 -12.62 20.39 5.43
C ARG A 398 -11.66 20.53 6.60
N ALA A 399 -11.05 19.43 7.06
CA ALA A 399 -10.09 19.47 8.15
C ALA A 399 -8.82 20.26 7.78
N TYR A 400 -8.35 20.13 6.55
CA TYR A 400 -7.24 20.91 6.01
C TYR A 400 -7.57 22.41 5.93
N LEU A 401 -8.75 22.76 5.42
CA LEU A 401 -9.19 24.16 5.33
C LEU A 401 -9.47 24.77 6.70
N ALA A 402 -9.94 23.98 7.67
CA ALA A 402 -10.16 24.44 9.05
C ALA A 402 -8.85 24.62 9.82
N CYS A 403 -7.84 23.80 9.55
CA CYS A 403 -6.56 23.85 10.25
C CYS A 403 -5.42 23.46 9.30
N PHE A 404 -4.63 24.46 8.88
CA PHE A 404 -3.43 24.30 8.05
C PHE A 404 -2.27 23.66 8.82
N SER A 405 -2.49 22.45 9.35
CA SER A 405 -1.54 21.69 10.16
C SER A 405 -0.90 20.55 9.37
N VAL A 406 0.29 20.14 9.81
CA VAL A 406 1.00 18.96 9.28
C VAL A 406 0.13 17.71 9.36
N ASP A 407 -0.60 17.55 10.47
CA ASP A 407 -1.53 16.44 10.70
C ASP A 407 -2.62 16.40 9.62
N ALA A 408 -3.25 17.54 9.33
CA ALA A 408 -4.32 17.61 8.34
C ALA A 408 -3.82 17.35 6.90
N VAL A 409 -2.63 17.85 6.54
CA VAL A 409 -2.02 17.57 5.23
C VAL A 409 -1.78 16.08 5.04
N HIS A 410 -1.11 15.41 5.99
CA HIS A 410 -0.78 14.00 5.81
C HIS A 410 -2.01 13.09 5.90
N ALA A 411 -3.04 13.47 6.66
CA ALA A 411 -4.32 12.77 6.64
C ALA A 411 -5.01 12.85 5.27
N LEU A 412 -4.95 14.01 4.59
CA LEU A 412 -5.43 14.16 3.21
C LEU A 412 -4.61 13.31 2.23
N LEU A 413 -3.28 13.31 2.35
CA LEU A 413 -2.41 12.48 1.52
C LEU A 413 -2.70 10.98 1.68
N PHE A 414 -2.98 10.51 2.90
CA PHE A 414 -3.34 9.11 3.11
C PHE A 414 -4.68 8.74 2.47
N VAL A 415 -5.68 9.64 2.46
CA VAL A 415 -6.94 9.41 1.73
C VAL A 415 -6.70 9.32 0.22
N LEU A 416 -5.93 10.26 -0.32
CA LEU A 416 -5.58 10.27 -1.75
C LEU A 416 -4.80 9.02 -2.14
N TYR A 417 -3.81 8.63 -1.32
CA TYR A 417 -3.05 7.40 -1.51
C TYR A 417 -3.98 6.18 -1.49
N SER A 418 -4.83 6.03 -0.46
CA SER A 418 -5.78 4.91 -0.34
C SER A 418 -6.79 4.84 -1.49
N ALA A 419 -7.28 5.97 -1.99
CA ALA A 419 -8.15 6.00 -3.17
C ALA A 419 -7.39 5.55 -4.43
N ALA A 420 -6.15 6.03 -4.62
CA ALA A 420 -5.31 5.63 -5.74
C ALA A 420 -4.93 4.14 -5.72
N LEU A 421 -4.78 3.53 -4.53
CA LEU A 421 -4.56 2.08 -4.40
C LEU A 421 -5.68 1.27 -5.08
N GLY A 422 -6.92 1.73 -4.98
CA GLY A 422 -8.08 1.09 -5.61
C GLY A 422 -7.97 1.02 -7.14
N PHE A 423 -7.24 1.94 -7.78
CA PHE A 423 -6.99 1.88 -9.22
C PHE A 423 -5.78 1.00 -9.57
N LEU A 424 -4.79 0.90 -8.69
CA LEU A 424 -3.48 0.31 -8.99
C LEU A 424 -3.30 -1.16 -8.61
N ILE A 425 -4.13 -1.70 -7.72
CA ILE A 425 -4.05 -3.09 -7.26
C ILE A 425 -5.45 -3.72 -7.23
N ARG A 426 -5.61 -4.90 -7.84
CA ARG A 426 -6.79 -5.76 -7.70
C ARG A 426 -6.97 -6.18 -6.25
N TYR A 427 -8.22 -6.39 -5.84
CA TYR A 427 -8.58 -6.90 -4.51
C TYR A 427 -7.91 -8.25 -4.19
N GLN A 428 -6.65 -8.22 -3.76
CA GLN A 428 -6.09 -9.26 -2.90
C GLN A 428 -6.70 -8.99 -1.53
N ALA A 429 -7.88 -9.58 -1.36
CA ALA A 429 -9.01 -9.20 -0.49
C ALA A 429 -8.75 -9.20 1.02
N PHE A 430 -7.51 -9.15 1.49
CA PHE A 430 -7.25 -9.15 2.92
C PHE A 430 -6.17 -8.16 3.35
N PRO A 431 -4.89 -8.27 2.94
CA PRO A 431 -3.84 -7.39 3.46
C PRO A 431 -4.04 -5.92 3.06
N VAL A 432 -4.32 -5.62 1.78
CA VAL A 432 -4.40 -4.24 1.25
C VAL A 432 -5.42 -3.40 2.00
N TRP A 433 -6.62 -3.93 2.18
CA TRP A 433 -7.71 -3.20 2.83
C TRP A 433 -7.51 -3.06 4.32
N ILE A 434 -6.83 -4.01 4.96
CA ILE A 434 -6.40 -3.87 6.35
C ILE A 434 -5.41 -2.71 6.48
N PHE A 435 -4.42 -2.61 5.57
CA PHE A 435 -3.48 -1.49 5.58
C PHE A 435 -4.20 -0.15 5.40
N VAL A 436 -5.11 -0.07 4.44
CA VAL A 436 -5.97 1.11 4.23
C VAL A 436 -6.76 1.42 5.50
N ALA A 437 -7.39 0.42 6.10
CA ALA A 437 -8.22 0.62 7.28
C ALA A 437 -7.43 1.13 8.49
N VAL A 438 -6.28 0.51 8.78
CA VAL A 438 -5.41 0.89 9.89
C VAL A 438 -4.88 2.32 9.73
N ILE A 439 -4.57 2.74 8.51
CA ILE A 439 -4.07 4.08 8.21
C ILE A 439 -5.20 5.13 8.31
N LEU A 440 -6.42 4.80 7.88
CA LEU A 440 -7.54 5.75 7.86
C LEU A 440 -8.22 5.91 9.23
N CYS A 441 -8.12 4.92 10.14
CA CYS A 441 -8.61 5.02 11.52
C CYS A 441 -8.13 6.28 12.27
N PRO A 442 -6.81 6.55 12.40
CA PRO A 442 -6.33 7.77 13.06
C PRO A 442 -6.68 9.06 12.30
N CYS A 443 -6.84 8.99 10.97
CA CYS A 443 -7.25 10.13 10.16
C CYS A 443 -8.69 10.57 10.49
N LEU A 444 -9.61 9.61 10.61
CA LEU A 444 -10.99 9.90 11.02
C LEU A 444 -11.07 10.52 12.42
N VAL A 445 -10.27 10.05 13.37
CA VAL A 445 -10.20 10.65 14.71
C VAL A 445 -9.72 12.09 14.66
N LEU A 446 -8.66 12.33 13.88
CA LEU A 446 -8.14 13.68 13.69
C LEU A 446 -9.24 14.61 13.17
N TRP A 447 -9.97 14.22 12.11
CA TRP A 447 -11.02 15.05 11.53
C TRP A 447 -12.19 15.27 12.50
N ARG A 448 -12.63 14.24 13.24
CA ARG A 448 -13.64 14.40 14.30
C ARG A 448 -13.20 15.43 15.34
N THR A 449 -11.91 15.48 15.65
CA THR A 449 -11.36 16.45 16.62
C THR A 449 -11.31 17.86 16.03
N LEU A 450 -10.82 18.00 14.80
CA LEU A 450 -10.62 19.30 14.15
C LEU A 450 -11.94 19.95 13.71
N LEU A 451 -12.94 19.13 13.38
CA LEU A 451 -14.25 19.60 12.87
C LEU A 451 -15.33 19.67 13.95
N ARG A 452 -15.00 19.42 15.23
CA ARG A 452 -15.93 19.68 16.34
C ARG A 452 -16.14 21.19 16.48
N LYS A 453 -17.42 21.59 16.53
CA LYS A 453 -17.91 22.98 16.60
C LYS A 453 -17.39 23.80 17.79
N ASP A 454 -16.76 23.18 18.78
CA ASP A 454 -16.40 23.82 20.06
C ASP A 454 -14.98 24.40 20.09
N ARG A 455 -14.25 24.42 18.97
CA ARG A 455 -13.00 25.19 18.88
C ARG A 455 -13.30 26.56 18.27
N PRO A 456 -13.12 27.68 19.00
CA PRO A 456 -13.12 28.99 18.37
C PRO A 456 -12.02 28.99 17.31
N ILE A 457 -12.37 29.43 16.11
CA ILE A 457 -11.40 29.72 15.06
C ILE A 457 -10.56 30.87 15.61
N VAL A 458 -9.36 30.56 16.09
CA VAL A 458 -8.36 31.59 16.37
C VAL A 458 -7.88 32.06 15.00
N THR A 459 -8.51 33.13 14.53
CA THR A 459 -8.13 33.88 13.32
C THR A 459 -6.77 34.53 13.47
#